data_AF-A0A7Y1MWG3-F1
#
_entry.id   AF-A0A7Y1MWG3-F1
#
_cell.length_a   1.000
_cell.length_b   1.000
_cell.length_c   1.000
_cell.angle_alpha   90.00
_cell.angle_beta   90.00
_cell.angle_gamma   90.00
#
_symmetry.space_group_name_H-M   'P 1'
#
loop_
_entity.id
_entity.type
_entity.pdbx_description
1 polymer ?
#
loop_
_entity_poly.entity_id
_entity_poly.type
_entity_poly.pdbx_seq_one_letter_code
_entity_poly.pdbx_strand_id
1 'polypeptide(L)'
;LTLWNSPPDWAGDERNVVLTLSRIWYSAVTGKIAPKDVAADWAMERLPAQYQPVILEARQAYLGQEEDRLASRADQLEEFVHYVKGEITKVVGK
;
A
#
# COMPACT_ATOMS: atom_id res chain seq x y z
N LEU A 1 6.61 -12.40 -2.35
CA LEU A 1 5.67 -11.94 -1.28
C LEU A 1 4.49 -12.92 -1.24
N THR A 2 4.33 -13.73 -0.18
CA THR A 2 3.36 -14.86 -0.15
C THR A 2 2.03 -14.55 0.55
N LEU A 3 1.94 -13.43 1.27
CA LEU A 3 0.72 -12.97 1.94
C LEU A 3 -0.09 -12.03 1.04
N TRP A 4 -1.37 -11.82 1.39
CA TRP A 4 -2.30 -10.89 0.74
C TRP A 4 -2.49 -11.21 -0.74
N ASN A 5 -3.11 -12.35 -1.02
CA ASN A 5 -3.37 -12.85 -2.38
C ASN A 5 -4.82 -12.62 -2.84
N SER A 6 -5.75 -12.37 -1.91
CA SER A 6 -7.15 -12.09 -2.24
C SER A 6 -7.84 -11.23 -1.16
N PRO A 7 -8.98 -10.59 -1.44
CA PRO A 7 -9.67 -9.71 -0.49
C PRO A 7 -9.89 -10.29 0.92
N PRO A 8 -10.25 -11.58 1.09
CA PRO A 8 -10.36 -12.19 2.42
C PRO A 8 -9.09 -12.13 3.28
N ASP A 9 -7.89 -12.05 2.67
CA ASP A 9 -6.61 -12.04 3.40
C ASP A 9 -6.35 -10.70 4.12
N TRP A 10 -7.07 -9.63 3.76
CA TRP A 10 -6.87 -8.28 4.31
C TRP A 10 -8.18 -7.60 4.75
N ALA A 11 -9.29 -8.34 4.77
CA ALA A 11 -10.57 -7.83 5.23
C ALA A 11 -10.47 -7.40 6.71
N GLY A 12 -10.80 -6.14 6.99
CA GLY A 12 -10.66 -5.53 8.31
C GLY A 12 -9.25 -5.04 8.66
N ASP A 13 -8.27 -5.19 7.76
CA ASP A 13 -6.88 -4.77 7.92
C ASP A 13 -6.38 -3.91 6.75
N GLU A 14 -7.30 -3.37 5.93
CA GLU A 14 -7.04 -2.72 4.65
C GLU A 14 -5.94 -1.65 4.75
N ARG A 15 -6.09 -0.68 5.67
CA ARG A 15 -5.11 0.38 5.91
C ARG A 15 -3.74 -0.17 6.31
N ASN A 16 -3.72 -1.19 7.17
CA ASN A 16 -2.47 -1.78 7.63
C ASN A 16 -1.74 -2.47 6.47
N VAL A 17 -2.47 -3.16 5.59
CA VAL A 17 -1.91 -3.81 4.41
C VAL A 17 -1.34 -2.77 3.43
N VAL A 18 -2.10 -1.72 3.11
CA VAL A 18 -1.65 -0.63 2.22
C VAL A 18 -0.34 0.00 2.71
N LEU A 19 -0.28 0.38 3.98
CA LEU A 19 0.90 1.04 4.56
C LEU A 19 2.09 0.10 4.71
N THR A 20 1.82 -1.18 4.99
CA THR A 20 2.90 -2.18 5.12
C THR A 20 3.50 -2.51 3.76
N LEU A 21 2.68 -2.70 2.73
CA LEU A 21 3.16 -2.88 1.35
C LEU A 21 3.98 -1.67 0.89
N SER A 22 3.55 -0.45 1.21
CA SER A 22 4.29 0.78 0.90
C SER A 22 5.67 0.78 1.57
N ARG A 23 5.77 0.38 2.84
CA ARG A 23 7.05 0.27 3.56
C ARG A 23 7.96 -0.82 2.99
N ILE A 24 7.40 -1.96 2.62
CA ILE A 24 8.16 -3.06 2.00
C ILE A 24 8.72 -2.58 0.66
N TRP A 25 7.91 -1.93 -0.16
CA TRP A 25 8.34 -1.40 -1.46
C TRP A 25 9.42 -0.34 -1.32
N TYR A 26 9.24 0.60 -0.40
CA TYR A 26 10.27 1.60 -0.06
C TYR A 26 11.59 0.91 0.32
N SER A 27 11.52 -0.04 1.25
CA SER A 27 12.71 -0.74 1.75
C SER A 27 13.41 -1.55 0.66
N ALA A 28 12.65 -2.21 -0.21
CA ALA A 28 13.18 -2.97 -1.34
C ALA A 28 13.93 -2.06 -2.33
N VAL A 29 13.42 -0.86 -2.61
CA VAL A 29 14.04 0.07 -3.57
C VAL A 29 15.21 0.84 -2.97
N THR A 30 15.11 1.29 -1.73
CA THR A 30 16.08 2.24 -1.16
C THR A 30 17.07 1.60 -0.18
N GLY A 31 16.83 0.36 0.27
CA GLY A 31 17.60 -0.29 1.33
C GLY A 31 17.47 0.38 2.71
N LYS A 32 16.44 1.22 2.91
CA LYS A 32 16.23 1.98 4.16
C LYS A 32 14.88 1.64 4.76
N ILE A 33 14.75 1.83 6.07
CA ILE A 33 13.47 1.71 6.77
C ILE A 33 12.87 3.11 6.94
N ALA A 34 11.58 3.26 6.68
CA ALA A 34 10.83 4.51 6.88
C ALA A 34 9.56 4.30 7.72
N PRO A 35 9.05 5.37 8.38
CA PRO A 35 7.69 5.45 8.91
C PRO A 35 6.61 5.18 7.85
N LYS A 36 5.38 4.85 8.29
CA LYS A 36 4.26 4.48 7.40
C LYS A 36 3.85 5.61 6.45
N ASP A 37 3.73 6.82 6.97
CA ASP A 37 3.38 8.04 6.23
C ASP A 37 4.46 8.43 5.22
N VAL A 38 5.74 8.41 5.63
CA VAL A 38 6.88 8.69 4.74
C VAL A 38 6.96 7.69 3.58
N ALA A 39 6.78 6.40 3.86
CA ALA A 39 6.75 5.38 2.82
C ALA A 39 5.52 5.52 1.91
N ALA A 40 4.38 5.96 2.47
CA ALA A 40 3.16 6.20 1.70
C ALA A 40 3.32 7.38 0.73
N ASP A 41 3.91 8.49 1.18
CA ASP A 41 4.21 9.65 0.32
C ASP A 41 5.16 9.26 -0.82
N TRP A 42 6.22 8.53 -0.49
CA TRP A 42 7.17 8.02 -1.48
C TRP A 42 6.51 7.10 -2.52
N ALA A 43 5.61 6.20 -2.09
CA ALA A 43 4.93 5.29 -2.99
C ALA A 43 3.90 6.04 -3.86
N MET A 44 3.22 7.05 -3.31
CA MET A 44 2.23 7.87 -4.03
C MET A 44 2.84 8.59 -5.25
N GLU A 45 4.07 9.08 -5.15
CA GLU A 45 4.81 9.69 -6.27
C GLU A 45 5.10 8.72 -7.44
N ARG A 46 5.05 7.41 -7.18
CA ARG A 46 5.45 6.35 -8.13
C ARG A 46 4.27 5.54 -8.64
N LEU A 47 3.13 5.63 -7.96
CA LEU A 47 1.91 4.92 -8.35
C LEU A 47 1.24 5.60 -9.55
N PRO A 48 0.67 4.80 -10.46
CA PRO A 48 -0.34 5.28 -11.40
C PRO A 48 -1.46 6.02 -10.65
N ALA A 49 -1.94 7.12 -11.25
CA ALA A 49 -2.92 8.01 -10.62
C ALA A 49 -4.19 7.29 -10.14
N GLN A 50 -4.61 6.22 -10.82
CA GLN A 50 -5.78 5.42 -10.44
C GLN A 50 -5.68 4.78 -9.03
N TYR A 51 -4.47 4.55 -8.53
CA TYR A 51 -4.22 3.92 -7.23
C TYR A 51 -3.93 4.92 -6.10
N GLN A 52 -3.68 6.19 -6.45
CA GLN A 52 -3.40 7.24 -5.47
C GLN A 52 -4.51 7.43 -4.43
N PRO A 53 -5.81 7.32 -4.74
CA PRO A 53 -6.88 7.45 -3.74
C PRO A 53 -6.76 6.44 -2.58
N VAL A 54 -6.37 5.19 -2.86
CA VAL A 54 -6.24 4.13 -1.85
C VAL A 54 -5.14 4.47 -0.84
N ILE A 55 -3.96 4.84 -1.35
CA ILE A 55 -2.81 5.15 -0.49
C ILE A 55 -2.96 6.48 0.24
N LEU A 56 -3.61 7.47 -0.37
CA LEU A 56 -3.93 8.75 0.27
C LEU A 56 -4.85 8.54 1.46
N GLU A 57 -5.94 7.79 1.28
CA GLU A 57 -6.90 7.51 2.35
C GLU A 57 -6.25 6.71 3.48
N ALA A 58 -5.47 5.66 3.16
CA ALA A 58 -4.74 4.89 4.16
C ALA A 58 -3.79 5.76 4.98
N ARG A 59 -3.10 6.71 4.34
CA ARG A 59 -2.21 7.65 5.02
C ARG A 59 -2.98 8.62 5.91
N GLN A 60 -4.04 9.25 5.42
CA GLN A 60 -4.85 10.19 6.20
C GLN A 60 -5.51 9.50 7.40
N ALA A 61 -6.06 8.30 7.21
CA ALA A 61 -6.63 7.50 8.29
C ALA A 61 -5.58 7.03 9.30
N TYR A 62 -4.32 6.83 8.90
CA TYR A 62 -3.24 6.52 9.82
C TYR A 62 -2.81 7.74 10.65
N LEU A 63 -2.82 8.93 10.05
CA LEU A 63 -2.50 10.19 10.73
C LEU A 63 -3.65 10.73 11.59
N GLY A 64 -4.80 10.04 11.61
CA GLY A 64 -6.00 10.48 12.32
C GLY A 64 -6.66 11.72 11.70
N GLN A 65 -6.42 11.96 10.41
CA GLN A 65 -6.94 13.12 9.69
C GLN A 65 -8.31 12.85 9.04
N GLU A 66 -8.57 11.61 8.65
CA GLU A 66 -9.81 11.17 8.00
C GLU A 66 -10.24 9.79 8.54
N GLU A 67 -11.49 9.41 8.28
CA GLU A 67 -11.98 8.07 8.60
C GLU A 67 -11.41 7.02 7.64
N ASP A 68 -11.18 5.80 8.15
CA ASP A 68 -10.80 4.65 7.34
C ASP A 68 -12.04 4.07 6.64
N ARG A 69 -12.14 4.26 5.33
CA ARG A 69 -13.26 3.75 4.51
C ARG A 69 -12.74 2.84 3.39
N LEU A 70 -11.54 2.30 3.53
CA LEU A 70 -10.89 1.51 2.48
C LEU A 70 -11.67 0.25 2.12
N ALA A 71 -12.40 -0.33 3.07
CA ALA A 71 -13.30 -1.46 2.82
C ALA A 71 -14.38 -1.15 1.76
N SER A 72 -14.79 0.12 1.63
CA SER A 72 -15.73 0.56 0.59
C SER A 72 -15.10 0.68 -0.81
N ARG A 73 -13.77 0.56 -0.90
CA ARG A 73 -12.97 0.64 -2.13
C ARG A 73 -12.34 -0.72 -2.48
N ALA A 74 -13.02 -1.82 -2.17
CA ALA A 74 -12.49 -3.18 -2.29
C ALA A 74 -11.79 -3.45 -3.64
N ASP A 75 -12.43 -3.10 -4.76
CA ASP A 75 -11.87 -3.31 -6.10
C ASP A 75 -10.56 -2.52 -6.32
N GLN A 76 -10.54 -1.24 -5.94
CA GLN A 76 -9.34 -0.39 -6.06
C GLN A 76 -8.21 -0.86 -5.15
N LEU A 77 -8.56 -1.33 -3.96
CA LEU A 77 -7.60 -1.88 -2.99
C LEU A 77 -6.99 -3.18 -3.51
N GLU A 78 -7.78 -4.08 -4.07
CA GLU A 78 -7.29 -5.33 -4.66
C GLU A 78 -6.32 -5.04 -5.81
N GLU A 79 -6.67 -4.15 -6.73
CA GLU A 79 -5.78 -3.74 -7.82
C GLU A 79 -4.49 -3.08 -7.28
N PHE A 80 -4.58 -2.23 -6.26
CA PHE A 80 -3.43 -1.63 -5.58
C PHE A 80 -2.50 -2.71 -5.01
N VAL A 81 -3.04 -3.69 -4.28
CA VAL A 81 -2.27 -4.78 -3.66
C VAL A 81 -1.53 -5.57 -4.73
N HIS A 82 -2.22 -5.95 -5.81
CA HIS A 82 -1.61 -6.66 -6.93
C HIS A 82 -0.51 -5.84 -7.62
N TYR A 83 -0.76 -4.56 -7.87
CA TYR A 83 0.23 -3.67 -8.49
C TYR A 83 1.49 -3.55 -7.65
N VAL A 84 1.36 -3.20 -6.36
CA VAL A 84 2.52 -2.98 -5.48
C VAL A 84 3.29 -4.29 -5.23
N LYS A 85 2.60 -5.44 -5.12
CA LYS A 85 3.25 -6.76 -5.07
C LYS A 85 4.06 -7.04 -6.33
N GLY A 86 3.53 -6.68 -7.50
CA GLY A 86 4.25 -6.75 -8.77
C GLY A 86 5.53 -5.92 -8.77
N GLU A 87 5.44 -4.65 -8.35
CA GLU A 87 6.60 -3.74 -8.27
C GLU A 87 7.67 -4.24 -7.28
N ILE A 88 7.27 -4.71 -6.09
CA ILE A 88 8.20 -5.30 -5.12
C ILE A 88 8.92 -6.51 -5.72
N THR A 89 8.20 -7.39 -6.41
CA THR A 89 8.76 -8.61 -7.00
C THR A 89 9.79 -8.29 -8.09
N LYS A 90 9.57 -7.24 -8.89
CA LYS A 90 10.53 -6.77 -9.91
C LYS A 90 11.84 -6.23 -9.31
N VAL A 91 11.80 -5.74 -8.08
CA VAL A 91 12.96 -5.16 -7.39
C VAL A 91 13.74 -6.24 -6.64
N VAL A 92 13.04 -7.13 -5.92
CA VAL A 92 13.66 -8.18 -5.08
C VAL A 92 14.09 -9.40 -5.90
N GLY A 93 13.49 -9.64 -7.06
CA GLY A 93 13.86 -10.74 -7.96
C GLY A 93 15.06 -10.44 -8.88
N LYS A 94 15.70 -9.28 -8.73
CA LYS A 94 16.97 -8.93 -9.40
C LYS A 94 18.14 -9.20 -8.47
#